data_AF-A0AAW7IJJ3-F1
#
_entry.id   AF-A0AAW7IJJ3-F1
#
_cell.length_a   1.000
_cell.length_b   1.000
_cell.length_c   1.000
_cell.angle_alpha   90.00
_cell.angle_beta   90.00
_cell.angle_gamma   90.00
#
_symmetry.space_group_name_H-M   'P 1'
#
loop_
_entity.id
_entity.type
_entity.pdbx_description
1 polymer ?
#
loop_
_entity_poly.entity_id
_entity_poly.type
_entity_poly.pdbx_seq_one_letter_code
_entity_poly.pdbx_strand_id
1 'polypeptide(L)' 'MNINIRVYLHTKGTNFFQSGIFSVLNSDFKKDPDWTSAIAAYEWIQQINKNMGSSVRIDQVVYDDIDITELVKKVRPD' A
#
# COMPACT_ATOMS: atom_id res chain seq x y z
N MET A 1 -5.90 -0.28 -15.31
CA MET A 1 -6.99 -0.37 -14.31
C MET A 1 -6.62 0.59 -13.20
N ASN A 2 -7.57 1.36 -12.67
CA ASN A 2 -7.28 2.28 -11.58
C ASN A 2 -7.86 1.69 -10.29
N ILE A 3 -7.04 1.61 -9.25
CA ILE A 3 -7.44 1.12 -7.92
C ILE A 3 -7.26 2.23 -6.90
N ASN A 4 -8.16 2.33 -5.94
CA ASN A 4 -8.02 3.26 -4.83
C ASN A 4 -7.37 2.54 -3.65
N ILE A 5 -6.16 2.97 -3.28
CA ILE A 5 -5.43 2.43 -2.14
C ILE A 5 -5.51 3.43 -0.99
N ARG A 6 -5.87 2.91 0.19
CA ARG A 6 -5.96 3.60 1.47
C ARG A 6 -4.96 2.98 2.44
N VAL A 7 -4.10 3.80 3.02
CA VAL A 7 -3.10 3.39 4.00
C VAL A 7 -3.31 4.11 5.32
N TYR A 8 -3.26 3.36 6.41
CA TYR A 8 -3.23 3.84 7.78
C TYR A 8 -1.85 3.52 8.34
N LEU A 9 -1.09 4.58 8.60
CA LEU A 9 0.31 4.51 8.94
C LEU A 9 0.55 5.23 10.27
N HIS A 10 1.55 4.76 11.00
CA HIS A 10 1.99 5.36 12.26
C HIS A 10 3.46 5.75 12.17
N THR A 11 3.78 7.01 12.45
CA THR A 11 5.17 7.48 12.59
C THR A 11 5.32 8.41 13.79
N LYS A 12 6.41 8.25 14.56
CA LYS A 12 6.79 9.14 15.67
C LYS A 12 5.65 9.53 16.63
N GLY A 13 4.73 8.60 16.92
CA GLY A 13 3.60 8.85 17.83
C GLY A 13 2.35 9.43 17.15
N THR A 14 2.39 9.72 15.85
CA THR A 14 1.27 10.25 15.08
C THR A 14 0.73 9.23 14.10
N ASN A 15 -0.58 8.98 14.18
CA ASN A 15 -1.30 8.19 13.18
C ASN A 15 -1.73 9.10 12.05
N PHE A 16 -1.54 8.66 10.82
CA PHE A 16 -1.97 9.42 9.65
C PHE A 16 -2.56 8.48 8.60
N PHE A 17 -3.49 9.05 7.83
CA PHE A 17 -4.21 8.38 6.78
C PHE A 17 -3.86 9.02 5.44
N GLN A 18 -3.60 8.20 4.43
CA GLN A 18 -3.46 8.66 3.05
C GLN A 18 -4.26 7.76 2.11
N SER A 19 -4.84 8.37 1.08
CA SER A 19 -5.51 7.67 -0.01
C SER A 19 -4.98 8.14 -1.35
N GLY A 20 -4.81 7.23 -2.30
CA GLY A 20 -4.33 7.53 -3.64
C GLY A 20 -4.96 6.62 -4.68
N ILE A 21 -5.05 7.12 -5.91
CA ILE A 21 -5.49 6.33 -7.06
C ILE A 21 -4.26 5.89 -7.83
N PHE A 22 -4.12 4.58 -8.04
CA PHE A 22 -2.96 3.98 -8.69
C PHE A 22 -3.38 3.25 -9.95
N SER A 23 -2.63 3.45 -11.02
CA SER A 23 -2.82 2.75 -12.29
C SER A 23 -2.02 1.45 -12.28
N VAL A 24 -2.71 0.31 -12.27
CA VAL A 24 -2.12 -1.04 -12.36
C VAL A 24 -2.40 -1.68 -13.72
N LEU A 25 -1.53 -2.60 -14.12
CA LEU A 25 -1.69 -3.39 -15.33
C LEU A 25 -2.94 -4.28 -15.21
N ASN A 26 -3.82 -4.19 -16.21
CA ASN A 26 -5.08 -4.93 -16.20
C ASN A 26 -4.84 -6.46 -16.29
N SER A 27 -3.77 -6.89 -16.95
CA SER A 27 -3.37 -8.30 -17.02
C SER A 27 -3.04 -8.87 -15.64
N ASP A 28 -2.25 -8.12 -14.86
CA ASP A 28 -1.71 -8.58 -13.59
C ASP A 28 -2.78 -8.54 -12.51
N PHE A 29 -3.57 -7.47 -12.51
CA PHE A 29 -4.72 -7.33 -11.63
C PHE A 29 -5.79 -8.42 -11.87
N LYS A 30 -6.00 -8.86 -13.12
CA LYS A 30 -6.92 -9.97 -13.40
C LYS A 30 -6.39 -11.33 -12.94
N LYS A 31 -5.08 -11.49 -12.85
CA LYS A 31 -4.44 -12.74 -12.42
C LYS A 31 -4.45 -12.85 -10.90
N ASP A 32 -4.04 -11.79 -10.22
CA ASP A 32 -4.02 -11.70 -8.76
C ASP A 32 -4.23 -10.23 -8.32
N PRO A 33 -5.49 -9.81 -8.10
CA PRO A 33 -5.82 -8.42 -7.79
C PRO A 33 -5.24 -7.99 -6.44
N ASP A 34 -5.33 -8.85 -5.43
CA ASP A 34 -4.86 -8.58 -4.07
C ASP A 34 -3.35 -8.41 -4.04
N TRP A 35 -2.61 -9.33 -4.69
CA TRP A 35 -1.14 -9.25 -4.76
C TRP A 35 -0.66 -8.05 -5.57
N THR A 36 -1.29 -7.78 -6.72
CA THR A 36 -0.97 -6.61 -7.55
C THR A 36 -1.19 -5.31 -6.76
N SER A 37 -2.29 -5.23 -6.02
CA SER A 37 -2.62 -4.08 -5.17
C SER A 37 -1.65 -3.97 -3.99
N ALA A 38 -1.21 -5.10 -3.43
CA ALA A 38 -0.23 -5.14 -2.35
C ALA A 38 1.15 -4.62 -2.78
N ILE A 39 1.61 -4.99 -3.99
CA ILE A 39 2.86 -4.45 -4.55
C ILE A 39 2.75 -2.93 -4.73
N ALA A 40 1.67 -2.46 -5.37
CA ALA A 40 1.47 -1.02 -5.59
C ALA A 40 1.41 -0.23 -4.28
N ALA A 41 0.72 -0.76 -3.26
CA ALA A 41 0.65 -0.15 -1.95
C ALA A 41 2.02 -0.13 -1.25
N TYR A 42 2.78 -1.23 -1.35
CA TYR A 42 4.10 -1.34 -0.75
C TYR A 42 5.09 -0.33 -1.35
N GLU A 43 5.14 -0.20 -2.67
CA GLU A 43 5.96 0.80 -3.37
C GLU A 43 5.59 2.22 -2.93
N TRP A 44 4.29 2.50 -2.80
CA TRP A 44 3.82 3.81 -2.35
C TRP A 44 4.23 4.09 -0.89
N ILE A 45 4.10 3.10 0.01
CA ILE A 45 4.54 3.22 1.40
C ILE A 45 6.06 3.46 1.49
N GLN A 46 6.86 2.86 0.62
CA GLN A 46 8.29 3.17 0.54
C GLN A 46 8.55 4.63 0.13
N GLN A 47 7.78 5.17 -0.81
CA GLN A 47 7.88 6.59 -1.16
C GLN A 47 7.49 7.49 0.02
N ILE A 48 6.44 7.14 0.77
CA ILE A 48 6.03 7.87 1.98
C ILE A 48 7.17 7.85 3.02
N ASN A 49 7.76 6.68 3.29
CA ASN A 49 8.93 6.53 4.17
C ASN A 49 10.07 7.47 3.78
N LYS A 50 10.40 7.49 2.48
CA LYS A 50 11.47 8.34 1.94
C LYS A 50 11.16 9.82 2.09
N ASN A 51 9.92 10.22 1.81
CA ASN A 51 9.47 11.61 1.90
C ASN A 51 9.40 12.10 3.35
N MET A 52 9.02 11.24 4.29
CA MET A 52 8.98 11.57 5.72
C MET A 52 10.35 11.53 6.39
N GLY A 53 11.36 10.93 5.73
CA GLY A 53 12.70 10.73 6.29
C GLY A 53 12.66 9.91 7.58
N SER A 54 11.67 9.02 7.73
CA SER A 54 11.43 8.24 8.95
C SER A 54 10.69 6.96 8.59
N SER A 55 10.98 5.88 9.32
CA SER A 55 10.23 4.64 9.17
C SER A 55 8.79 4.84 9.66
N VAL A 56 7.85 4.37 8.85
CA VAL A 56 6.43 4.29 9.15
C VAL A 56 6.10 2.84 9.47
N ARG A 57 5.28 2.65 10.50
CA ARG A 57 4.65 1.37 10.79
C ARG A 57 3.37 1.29 9.98
N ILE A 58 3.15 0.15 9.34
CA ILE A 58 1.94 -0.15 8.58
C ILE A 58 0.92 -0.75 9.56
N ASP A 59 -0.16 -0.01 9.83
CA ASP A 59 -1.25 -0.50 10.68
C ASP A 59 -2.34 -1.15 9.85
N GLN A 60 -2.75 -0.52 8.75
CA GLN A 60 -3.75 -1.08 7.83
C GLN A 60 -3.54 -0.60 6.40
N VAL A 61 -3.78 -1.49 5.43
CA VAL A 61 -3.81 -1.18 4.00
C VAL A 61 -5.06 -1.78 3.38
N VAL A 62 -5.83 -0.94 2.69
CA VAL A 62 -7.09 -1.33 2.05
C VAL A 62 -7.08 -0.86 0.60
N TYR A 63 -7.49 -1.71 -0.34
CA TYR A 63 -7.79 -1.29 -1.71
C TYR A 63 -9.24 -1.63 -2.02
N ASP A 64 -10.02 -0.69 -2.58
CA ASP A 64 -11.44 -0.91 -2.94
C ASP A 64 -12.26 -1.69 -1.86
N ASP A 65 -12.06 -1.33 -0.58
CA ASP A 65 -12.66 -1.95 0.63
C ASP A 65 -12.17 -3.35 1.03
N ILE A 66 -11.14 -3.87 0.36
CA ILE A 66 -10.47 -5.14 0.67
C ILE A 66 -9.19 -4.88 1.47
N ASP A 67 -9.08 -5.50 2.65
CA ASP A 67 -7.90 -5.41 3.51
C ASP A 67 -6.78 -6.33 3.00
N ILE A 68 -5.65 -5.72 2.65
CA ILE A 68 -4.44 -6.40 2.15
C ILE A 68 -3.23 -6.18 3.05
N THR A 69 -3.45 -5.75 4.29
CA THR A 69 -2.38 -5.40 5.24
C THR A 69 -1.33 -6.48 5.37
N GLU A 70 -1.77 -7.73 5.54
CA GLU A 70 -0.88 -8.88 5.71
C GLU A 70 -0.16 -9.26 4.41
N LEU A 71 -0.75 -8.99 3.25
CA LEU A 71 -0.08 -9.18 1.97
C LEU A 71 1.02 -8.14 1.77
N VAL A 72 0.73 -6.87 2.05
CA VAL A 72 1.71 -5.78 1.95
C VAL A 72 2.91 -6.02 2.87
N LYS A 73 2.70 -6.53 4.08
CA LYS A 73 3.80 -6.92 4.99
C LYS A 73 4.65 -8.08 4.47
N LYS A 74 4.07 -8.96 3.64
CA LYS A 74 4.78 -10.08 2.98
C LYS A 74 5.51 -9.66 1.72
N VAL A 75 5.15 -8.52 1.12
CA VAL A 75 5.91 -7.93 0.01
C VAL A 75 7.28 -7.51 0.57
N ARG A 76 8.24 -8.43 0.51
CA ARG A 76 9.66 -8.13 0.65
C ARG A 76 10.24 -8.14 -0.76
N PRO A 77 10.63 -6.99 -1.31
CA PRO A 77 11.58 -7.03 -2.41
C PRO A 77 12.89 -7.59 -1.84
N ASP A 78 13.36 -8.70 -2.41
CA ASP A 78 14.75 -9.15 -2.26
C ASP A 78 15.72 -8.09 -2.80
#